data_AF-A0A8H6JUA5-F1
#
_entry.id   AF-A0A8H6JUA5-F1
#
_cell.length_a   1.000
_cell.length_b   1.000
_cell.length_c   1.000
_cell.angle_alpha   90.00
_cell.angle_beta   90.00
_cell.angle_gamma   90.00
#
_symmetry.space_group_name_H-M   'P 1'
#
loop_
_entity.id
_entity.type
_entity.pdbx_description
1 polymer ?
#
loop_
_entity_poly.entity_id
_entity_poly.type
_entity_poly.pdbx_seq_one_letter_code
_entity_poly.pdbx_strand_id
1 'polypeptide(L)'
;MIAAPWDVAPPHEQLFVLVTGANSGVGLGICERLIDEFLATRSLTSHLILIPTTRSQRKSAETITSLRSHLRRTATSSRALRSRAGPAYDPEDTLARVHLLGARIDLCDLVSVYACAASLVAGHVSDPTDPSAAPYKIPRLDTVIFNAGIGGWTGLNWGGLFTDVVTKGIPGPMTWPTFKVAPPGAVVSQQPARSYFASPGAADNDSTSPALGEVFCANLFGHYILAHELLPLLSRPSTPSPPASSSPVTSPGRIVWTSSIEARGCNFSLSDFQGISTPAPYESSKRLTDVLSLTSHLPSTARVSASYFTPEDPQTASELPVRPKFYLAHPGVVASTLFPVPFPFLLFWAYKFALYLARWLGSPWHPVTWYAGAVAPVWLALQDDETLAELDAERIKWGSAASASGRAHVKKTEVEGWGWQGAVEDRESLARDPATGVLRKAVGRHPEARDLTPETLVEFEQLGVEAWGEMERLRRMWEGILGIRGAGVQTNGKS
;
A
#
# COMPACT_ATOMS: atom_id res chain seq x y z
N MET A 1 -13.31 7.27 -29.04
CA MET A 1 -12.20 7.22 -28.07
C MET A 1 -10.92 7.03 -28.84
N ILE A 2 -9.85 7.72 -28.47
CA ILE A 2 -8.52 7.53 -29.08
C ILE A 2 -8.02 6.15 -28.66
N ALA A 3 -7.50 5.36 -29.60
CA ALA A 3 -6.90 4.07 -29.30
C ALA A 3 -5.73 4.28 -28.34
N ALA A 4 -5.67 3.51 -27.26
CA ALA A 4 -4.61 3.64 -26.29
C ALA A 4 -3.31 3.00 -26.84
N PRO A 5 -2.12 3.52 -26.48
CA PRO A 5 -0.85 2.99 -26.98
C PRO A 5 -0.60 1.50 -26.63
N TRP A 6 -1.25 0.99 -25.59
CA TRP A 6 -1.17 -0.41 -25.18
C TRP A 6 -2.20 -1.33 -25.85
N ASP A 7 -3.13 -0.82 -26.66
CA ASP A 7 -4.14 -1.62 -27.37
C ASP A 7 -3.51 -2.54 -28.44
N VAL A 8 -2.22 -2.33 -28.76
CA VAL A 8 -1.43 -3.23 -29.61
C VAL A 8 -1.17 -4.60 -28.97
N ALA A 9 -1.24 -4.70 -27.64
CA ALA A 9 -1.09 -5.95 -26.90
C ALA A 9 -2.47 -6.50 -26.51
N PRO A 10 -2.70 -7.83 -26.58
CA PRO A 10 -3.96 -8.42 -26.15
C PRO A 10 -4.16 -8.24 -24.64
N PRO A 11 -5.40 -8.26 -24.12
CA PRO A 11 -5.68 -7.95 -22.70
C PRO A 11 -4.89 -8.78 -21.68
N HIS A 12 -4.59 -10.06 -21.95
CA HIS A 12 -3.83 -10.93 -21.06
C HIS A 12 -2.32 -10.62 -21.02
N GLU A 13 -1.84 -9.80 -21.96
CA GLU A 13 -0.46 -9.29 -22.01
C GLU A 13 -0.35 -7.88 -21.42
N GLN A 14 -1.44 -7.30 -20.93
CA GLN A 14 -1.46 -5.98 -20.30
C GLN A 14 -1.50 -6.09 -18.78
N LEU A 15 -0.71 -5.27 -18.08
CA LEU A 15 -0.71 -5.18 -16.62
C LEU A 15 -0.92 -3.73 -16.16
N PHE A 16 -2.04 -3.44 -15.50
CA PHE A 16 -2.40 -2.11 -15.00
C PHE A 16 -2.12 -1.98 -13.50
N VAL A 17 -1.19 -1.10 -13.12
CA VAL A 17 -0.75 -0.91 -11.74
C VAL A 17 -0.87 0.56 -11.29
N LEU A 18 -1.60 0.80 -10.21
CA LEU A 18 -1.68 2.11 -9.53
C LEU A 18 -0.79 2.09 -8.28
N VAL A 19 0.03 3.12 -8.06
CA VAL A 19 0.91 3.21 -6.87
C VAL A 19 0.73 4.55 -6.17
N THR A 20 0.34 4.53 -4.89
CA THR A 20 0.15 5.77 -4.13
C THR A 20 1.45 6.31 -3.53
N GLY A 21 1.60 7.65 -3.51
CA GLY A 21 2.75 8.32 -2.90
C GLY A 21 4.08 8.02 -3.61
N ALA A 22 4.08 8.06 -4.94
CA ALA A 22 5.19 7.57 -5.77
C ALA A 22 6.24 8.64 -6.15
N ASN A 23 6.14 9.86 -5.60
CA ASN A 23 7.05 10.96 -5.99
C ASN A 23 8.45 10.88 -5.37
N SER A 24 8.67 10.03 -4.37
CA SER A 24 9.95 9.83 -3.72
C SER A 24 9.94 8.56 -2.86
N GLY A 25 11.08 8.21 -2.27
CA GLY A 25 11.18 7.15 -1.27
C GLY A 25 10.71 5.79 -1.80
N VAL A 26 10.06 5.01 -0.93
CA VAL A 26 9.62 3.64 -1.25
C VAL A 26 8.65 3.62 -2.43
N GLY A 27 7.74 4.60 -2.56
CA GLY A 27 6.78 4.64 -3.66
C GLY A 27 7.45 4.78 -5.03
N LEU A 28 8.47 5.65 -5.13
CA LEU A 28 9.29 5.73 -6.34
C LEU A 28 10.06 4.42 -6.57
N GLY A 29 10.63 3.83 -5.51
CA GLY A 29 11.32 2.55 -5.58
C GLY A 29 10.43 1.39 -6.01
N ILE A 30 9.14 1.40 -5.66
CA ILE A 30 8.12 0.44 -6.13
C ILE A 30 7.93 0.59 -7.63
N CYS A 31 7.76 1.81 -8.13
CA CYS A 31 7.63 2.06 -9.56
C CYS A 31 8.87 1.64 -10.36
N GLU A 32 10.08 2.03 -9.90
CA GLU A 32 11.35 1.64 -10.53
C GLU A 32 11.52 0.11 -10.57
N ARG A 33 11.24 -0.56 -9.45
CA ARG A 33 11.39 -2.01 -9.34
C ARG A 33 10.31 -2.77 -10.11
N LEU A 34 9.09 -2.27 -10.17
CA LEU A 34 8.03 -2.81 -11.05
C LEU A 34 8.50 -2.82 -12.50
N ILE A 35 9.07 -1.70 -12.99
CA ILE A 35 9.60 -1.61 -14.35
C ILE A 35 10.68 -2.68 -14.56
N ASP A 36 11.66 -2.75 -13.68
CA ASP A 36 12.79 -3.66 -13.85
C ASP A 36 12.36 -5.14 -13.79
N GLU A 37 11.58 -5.52 -12.78
CA GLU A 37 11.15 -6.91 -12.59
C GLU A 37 10.11 -7.34 -13.64
N PHE A 38 9.21 -6.44 -14.06
CA PHE A 38 8.29 -6.71 -15.17
C PHE A 38 9.05 -7.02 -16.45
N LEU A 39 9.99 -6.15 -16.84
CA LEU A 39 10.79 -6.34 -18.05
C LEU A 39 11.66 -7.60 -17.97
N ALA A 40 12.16 -7.94 -16.78
CA ALA A 40 12.97 -9.12 -16.55
C ALA A 40 12.18 -10.44 -16.58
N THR A 41 10.90 -10.45 -16.21
CA THR A 41 10.13 -11.68 -15.99
C THR A 41 8.98 -11.91 -16.98
N ARG A 42 8.29 -10.85 -17.42
CA ARG A 42 7.10 -10.96 -18.30
C ARG A 42 7.45 -11.10 -19.77
N SER A 43 6.52 -11.63 -20.58
CA SER A 43 6.74 -11.89 -22.00
C SER A 43 7.26 -10.65 -22.72
N LEU A 44 8.05 -10.83 -23.78
CA LEU A 44 8.56 -9.72 -24.59
C LEU A 44 7.45 -8.93 -25.29
N THR A 45 6.24 -9.50 -25.35
CA THR A 45 5.01 -8.89 -25.86
C THR A 45 4.14 -8.25 -24.78
N SER A 46 4.48 -8.41 -23.49
CA SER A 46 3.70 -7.84 -22.39
C SER A 46 3.92 -6.34 -22.27
N HIS A 47 2.86 -5.61 -21.93
CA HIS A 47 2.83 -4.18 -21.68
C HIS A 47 2.50 -3.86 -20.21
N LEU A 48 3.30 -2.99 -19.58
CA LEU A 48 3.06 -2.45 -18.24
C LEU A 48 2.46 -1.06 -18.36
N ILE A 49 1.29 -0.85 -17.75
CA ILE A 49 0.66 0.46 -17.60
C ILE A 49 0.77 0.85 -16.14
N LEU A 50 1.66 1.79 -15.84
CA LEU A 50 1.99 2.20 -14.49
C LEU A 50 1.49 3.63 -14.23
N ILE A 51 0.69 3.76 -13.17
CA ILE A 51 -0.01 4.99 -12.79
C ILE A 51 0.46 5.40 -11.38
N PRO A 52 1.62 6.07 -11.24
CA PRO A 52 1.99 6.72 -9.98
C PRO A 52 1.02 7.85 -9.64
N THR A 53 0.64 7.93 -8.37
CA THR A 53 -0.14 9.06 -7.86
C THR A 53 0.74 10.05 -7.09
N THR A 54 0.44 11.35 -7.19
CA THR A 54 1.12 12.41 -6.45
C THR A 54 0.14 13.51 -6.02
N ARG A 55 0.56 14.39 -5.09
CA ARG A 55 -0.31 15.50 -4.61
C ARG A 55 -0.42 16.70 -5.56
N SER A 56 0.44 16.81 -6.58
CA SER A 56 0.41 17.98 -7.48
C SER A 56 0.86 17.63 -8.89
N GLN A 57 0.40 18.41 -9.86
CA GLN A 57 0.73 18.19 -11.27
C GLN A 57 2.25 18.27 -11.53
N ARG A 58 2.93 19.23 -10.90
CA ARG A 58 4.39 19.36 -10.97
C ARG A 58 5.10 18.09 -10.48
N LYS A 59 4.73 17.59 -9.30
CA LYS A 59 5.31 16.35 -8.75
C LYS A 59 5.01 15.16 -9.65
N SER A 60 3.81 15.10 -10.24
CA SER A 60 3.43 14.06 -11.20
C SER A 60 4.35 14.08 -12.42
N ALA A 61 4.56 15.24 -13.05
CA ALA A 61 5.45 15.39 -14.21
C ALA A 61 6.91 15.06 -13.89
N GLU A 62 7.42 15.53 -12.74
CA GLU A 62 8.78 15.23 -12.26
C GLU A 62 8.97 13.72 -12.02
N THR A 63 7.97 13.06 -11.42
CA THR A 63 7.98 11.61 -11.16
C THR A 63 8.00 10.82 -12.46
N ILE A 64 7.13 11.14 -13.42
CA ILE A 64 7.08 10.45 -14.72
C ILE A 64 8.38 10.67 -15.50
N THR A 65 8.95 11.87 -15.46
CA THR A 65 10.25 12.17 -16.08
C THR A 65 11.38 11.33 -15.47
N SER A 66 11.38 11.18 -14.13
CA SER A 66 12.33 10.33 -13.42
C SER A 66 12.17 8.86 -13.80
N LEU A 67 10.94 8.34 -13.85
CA LEU A 67 10.66 6.96 -14.26
C LEU A 67 11.03 6.68 -15.71
N ARG A 68 10.79 7.61 -16.64
CA ARG A 68 11.26 7.50 -18.02
C ARG A 68 12.78 7.44 -18.10
N SER A 69 13.46 8.25 -17.31
CA SER A 69 14.93 8.25 -17.24
C SER A 69 15.45 6.93 -16.67
N HIS A 70 14.78 6.37 -15.66
CA HIS A 70 15.07 5.04 -15.13
C HIS A 70 14.87 3.95 -16.19
N LEU A 71 13.69 3.90 -16.82
CA LEU A 71 13.35 2.96 -17.89
C LEU A 71 14.37 3.01 -19.04
N ARG A 72 14.75 4.19 -19.52
CA ARG A 72 15.78 4.35 -20.56
C ARG A 72 17.13 3.81 -20.15
N ARG A 73 17.56 4.05 -18.90
CA ARG A 73 18.80 3.45 -18.37
C ARG A 73 18.69 1.93 -18.29
N THR A 74 17.58 1.38 -17.80
CA THR A 74 17.37 -0.08 -17.73
C THR A 74 17.40 -0.70 -19.13
N ALA A 75 16.67 -0.13 -20.10
CA ALA A 75 16.62 -0.63 -21.47
C ALA A 75 17.99 -0.60 -22.17
N THR A 76 18.78 0.48 -21.98
CA THR A 76 20.06 0.62 -22.69
C THR A 76 21.23 -0.11 -22.02
N SER A 77 21.22 -0.24 -20.68
CA SER A 77 22.37 -0.76 -19.94
C SER A 77 22.22 -2.22 -19.50
N SER A 78 20.99 -2.74 -19.35
CA SER A 78 20.77 -4.08 -18.80
C SER A 78 21.36 -5.18 -19.68
N ARG A 79 22.28 -5.97 -19.12
CA ARG A 79 22.82 -7.17 -19.78
C ARG A 79 21.82 -8.32 -19.75
N ALA A 80 20.99 -8.40 -18.71
CA ALA A 80 19.99 -9.45 -18.57
C ALA A 80 18.90 -9.33 -19.64
N LEU A 81 18.40 -8.12 -19.90
CA LEU A 81 17.40 -7.90 -20.96
C LEU A 81 17.96 -8.22 -22.35
N ARG A 82 19.18 -7.75 -22.64
CA ARG A 82 19.90 -8.10 -23.88
C ARG A 82 20.06 -9.60 -24.06
N SER A 83 20.52 -10.29 -23.01
CA SER A 83 20.71 -11.74 -23.05
C SER A 83 19.39 -12.49 -23.26
N ARG A 84 18.28 -11.97 -22.74
CA ARG A 84 16.96 -12.58 -22.84
C ARG A 84 16.34 -12.44 -24.22
N ALA A 85 16.45 -11.27 -24.84
CA ALA A 85 15.91 -11.00 -26.17
C ALA A 85 16.83 -11.50 -27.31
N GLY A 86 18.11 -11.71 -27.02
CA GLY A 86 19.08 -12.22 -27.97
C GLY A 86 19.73 -11.14 -28.84
N PRO A 87 20.38 -11.53 -29.96
CA PRO A 87 21.19 -10.63 -30.79
C PRO A 87 20.42 -9.46 -31.42
N ALA A 88 19.09 -9.60 -31.56
CA ALA A 88 18.20 -8.61 -32.16
C ALA A 88 17.60 -7.63 -31.14
N TYR A 89 18.13 -7.55 -29.91
CA TYR A 89 17.60 -6.66 -28.89
C TYR A 89 17.67 -5.19 -29.31
N ASP A 90 16.52 -4.55 -29.41
CA ASP A 90 16.38 -3.10 -29.53
C ASP A 90 15.87 -2.51 -28.20
N PRO A 91 16.59 -1.56 -27.58
CA PRO A 91 16.07 -0.79 -26.46
C PRO A 91 14.71 -0.14 -26.72
N GLU A 92 14.42 0.31 -27.94
CA GLU A 92 13.16 0.99 -28.26
C GLU A 92 11.94 0.07 -28.10
N ASP A 93 12.07 -1.22 -28.45
CA ASP A 93 11.02 -2.23 -28.21
C ASP A 93 10.73 -2.37 -26.70
N THR A 94 11.77 -2.24 -25.86
CA THR A 94 11.63 -2.27 -24.40
C THR A 94 10.94 -1.01 -23.88
N LEU A 95 11.26 0.16 -24.46
CA LEU A 95 10.62 1.42 -24.09
C LEU A 95 9.13 1.43 -24.46
N ALA A 96 8.76 0.91 -25.62
CA ALA A 96 7.38 0.87 -26.12
C ALA A 96 6.43 0.02 -25.26
N ARG A 97 6.97 -0.87 -24.42
CA ARG A 97 6.21 -1.77 -23.55
C ARG A 97 5.80 -1.15 -22.20
N VAL A 98 6.35 0.01 -21.83
CA VAL A 98 6.08 0.63 -20.52
C VAL A 98 5.40 1.98 -20.70
N HIS A 99 4.14 2.04 -20.28
CA HIS A 99 3.26 3.19 -20.39
C HIS A 99 3.16 3.87 -19.03
N LEU A 100 3.60 5.13 -18.97
CA LEU A 100 3.67 5.91 -17.74
C LEU A 100 2.61 7.02 -17.78
N LEU A 101 1.64 6.94 -16.87
CA LEU A 101 0.52 7.88 -16.74
C LEU A 101 0.52 8.51 -15.33
N GLY A 102 -0.21 9.60 -15.12
CA GLY A 102 -0.26 10.27 -13.82
C GLY A 102 -1.67 10.42 -13.27
N ALA A 103 -1.84 10.21 -11.97
CA ALA A 103 -3.05 10.59 -11.24
C ALA A 103 -2.72 11.52 -10.06
N ARG A 104 -3.65 12.42 -9.73
CA ARG A 104 -3.48 13.39 -8.64
C ARG A 104 -4.39 13.03 -7.49
N ILE A 105 -3.82 12.96 -6.29
CA ILE A 105 -4.57 12.65 -5.08
C ILE A 105 -3.87 13.23 -3.86
N ASP A 106 -4.65 13.84 -2.97
CA ASP A 106 -4.27 14.08 -1.60
C ASP A 106 -5.14 13.21 -0.68
N LEU A 107 -4.52 12.27 0.03
CA LEU A 107 -5.24 11.33 0.90
C LEU A 107 -5.78 11.98 2.18
N CYS A 108 -5.30 13.20 2.51
CA CYS A 108 -5.83 14.00 3.61
C CYS A 108 -7.02 14.88 3.18
N ASP A 109 -7.36 14.89 1.89
CA ASP A 109 -8.54 15.59 1.34
C ASP A 109 -9.46 14.54 0.72
N LEU A 110 -10.54 14.19 1.43
CA LEU A 110 -11.44 13.14 0.99
C LEU A 110 -12.15 13.49 -0.33
N VAL A 111 -12.40 14.77 -0.60
CA VAL A 111 -12.96 15.21 -1.89
C VAL A 111 -11.95 14.96 -3.01
N SER A 112 -10.66 15.21 -2.78
CA SER A 112 -9.59 14.83 -3.71
C SER A 112 -9.56 13.32 -3.97
N VAL A 113 -9.77 12.49 -2.95
CA VAL A 113 -9.84 11.03 -3.09
C VAL A 113 -10.98 10.61 -4.02
N TYR A 114 -12.22 11.07 -3.75
CA TYR A 114 -13.38 10.76 -4.60
C TYR A 114 -13.20 11.27 -6.03
N ALA A 115 -12.69 12.50 -6.21
CA ALA A 115 -12.46 13.06 -7.53
C ALA A 115 -11.40 12.27 -8.33
N CYS A 116 -10.34 11.82 -7.68
CA CYS A 116 -9.31 10.98 -8.30
C CYS A 116 -9.92 9.64 -8.77
N ALA A 117 -10.68 8.97 -7.90
CA ALA A 117 -11.30 7.69 -8.23
C ALA A 117 -12.31 7.82 -9.38
N ALA A 118 -13.18 8.84 -9.33
CA ALA A 118 -14.13 9.13 -10.40
C ALA A 118 -13.41 9.41 -11.74
N SER A 119 -12.29 10.15 -11.71
CA SER A 119 -11.47 10.41 -12.89
C SER A 119 -10.86 9.13 -13.48
N LEU A 120 -10.39 8.22 -12.63
CA LEU A 120 -9.83 6.93 -13.04
C LEU A 120 -10.90 6.03 -13.68
N VAL A 121 -12.07 5.90 -13.03
CA VAL A 121 -13.19 5.09 -13.51
C VAL A 121 -13.79 5.65 -14.81
N ALA A 122 -13.90 6.97 -14.92
CA ALA A 122 -14.43 7.63 -16.12
C ALA A 122 -13.45 7.62 -17.31
N GLY A 123 -12.18 7.27 -17.10
CA GLY A 123 -11.18 7.16 -18.16
C GLY A 123 -10.47 8.48 -18.51
N HIS A 124 -10.20 9.31 -17.52
CA HIS A 124 -9.51 10.61 -17.68
C HIS A 124 -8.06 10.58 -17.17
N VAL A 125 -7.28 9.55 -17.49
CA VAL A 125 -5.87 9.46 -17.09
C VAL A 125 -4.96 9.82 -18.26
N SER A 126 -4.03 10.74 -18.07
CA SER A 126 -3.12 11.19 -19.13
C SER A 126 -1.66 11.19 -18.69
N ASP A 127 -0.77 11.43 -19.66
CA ASP A 127 0.63 11.73 -19.38
C ASP A 127 0.76 13.16 -18.81
N PRO A 128 1.18 13.33 -17.55
CA PRO A 128 1.28 14.66 -16.93
C PRO A 128 2.45 15.50 -17.47
N THR A 129 3.35 14.93 -18.27
CA THR A 129 4.48 15.65 -18.87
C THR A 129 4.13 16.33 -20.19
N ASP A 130 3.01 15.95 -20.81
CA ASP A 130 2.50 16.56 -22.04
C ASP A 130 1.09 17.09 -21.78
N PRO A 131 0.91 18.43 -21.63
CA PRO A 131 -0.39 19.04 -21.43
C PRO A 131 -1.38 18.80 -22.59
N SER A 132 -0.89 18.41 -23.77
CA SER A 132 -1.71 18.08 -24.94
C SER A 132 -2.05 16.59 -25.05
N ALA A 133 -1.52 15.75 -24.15
CA ALA A 133 -1.79 14.32 -24.16
C ALA A 133 -3.29 14.03 -23.96
N ALA A 134 -3.83 13.23 -24.85
CA ALA A 134 -5.21 12.75 -24.72
C ALA A 134 -5.38 11.93 -23.43
N PRO A 135 -6.53 12.05 -22.75
CA PRO A 135 -6.90 11.13 -21.70
C PRO A 135 -7.17 9.73 -22.27
N TYR A 136 -6.72 8.71 -21.56
CA TYR A 136 -6.93 7.32 -21.88
C TYR A 136 -7.86 6.66 -20.87
N LYS A 137 -8.75 5.81 -21.38
CA LYS A 137 -9.61 4.95 -20.56
C LYS A 137 -8.86 3.68 -20.22
N ILE A 138 -8.67 3.42 -18.93
CA ILE A 138 -8.16 2.13 -18.45
C ILE A 138 -9.34 1.15 -18.28
N PRO A 139 -9.22 -0.09 -18.77
CA PRO A 139 -10.31 -1.06 -18.69
C PRO A 139 -10.44 -1.70 -17.31
N ARG A 140 -9.35 -1.71 -16.53
CA ARG A 140 -9.25 -2.34 -15.21
C ARG A 140 -8.00 -1.86 -14.47
N LEU A 141 -7.90 -2.21 -13.21
CA LEU A 141 -6.68 -2.21 -12.42
C LEU A 141 -6.39 -3.64 -11.99
N ASP A 142 -5.21 -4.16 -12.32
CA ASP A 142 -4.77 -5.49 -11.92
C ASP A 142 -4.17 -5.47 -10.52
N THR A 143 -3.45 -4.40 -10.19
CA THR A 143 -2.91 -4.19 -8.83
C THR A 143 -2.96 -2.72 -8.44
N VAL A 144 -3.33 -2.47 -7.18
CA VAL A 144 -3.19 -1.17 -6.53
C VAL A 144 -2.28 -1.33 -5.32
N ILE A 145 -1.23 -0.53 -5.23
CA ILE A 145 -0.28 -0.54 -4.12
C ILE A 145 -0.46 0.72 -3.30
N PHE A 146 -1.05 0.56 -2.12
CA PHE A 146 -1.25 1.63 -1.14
C PHE A 146 0.00 1.81 -0.29
N ASN A 147 0.89 2.67 -0.76
CA ASN A 147 2.20 2.95 -0.15
C ASN A 147 2.27 4.32 0.56
N ALA A 148 1.49 5.30 0.11
CA ALA A 148 1.54 6.64 0.69
C ALA A 148 1.31 6.62 2.20
N GLY A 149 1.94 7.56 2.91
CA GLY A 149 1.73 7.71 4.33
C GLY A 149 2.65 8.74 4.96
N ILE A 150 2.35 9.09 6.21
CA ILE A 150 3.11 10.01 7.04
C ILE A 150 3.33 9.39 8.43
N GLY A 151 4.42 9.77 9.10
CA GLY A 151 4.73 9.31 10.46
C GLY A 151 4.11 10.17 11.57
N GLY A 152 3.83 11.45 11.30
CA GLY A 152 3.35 12.39 12.32
C GLY A 152 4.39 12.76 13.39
N TRP A 153 5.67 12.48 13.16
CA TRP A 153 6.74 12.75 14.13
C TRP A 153 7.24 14.18 14.07
N THR A 154 7.51 14.78 15.23
CA THR A 154 8.09 16.12 15.37
C THR A 154 9.55 16.09 15.84
N GLY A 155 10.03 14.96 16.34
CA GLY A 155 11.40 14.84 16.81
C GLY A 155 11.76 13.45 17.32
N LEU A 156 12.95 13.36 17.93
CA LEU A 156 13.52 12.15 18.48
C LEU A 156 13.92 12.39 19.95
N ASN A 157 13.62 11.44 20.82
CA ASN A 157 14.15 11.36 22.18
C ASN A 157 15.58 10.81 22.14
N TRP A 158 16.56 11.70 21.97
CA TRP A 158 17.98 11.34 21.86
C TRP A 158 18.52 10.58 23.08
N GLY A 159 18.06 10.93 24.29
CA GLY A 159 18.43 10.22 25.51
C GLY A 159 17.92 8.78 25.49
N GLY A 160 16.65 8.60 25.11
CA GLY A 160 16.03 7.28 24.93
C GLY A 160 16.76 6.44 23.86
N LEU A 161 17.10 7.03 22.71
CA LEU A 161 17.89 6.37 21.68
C LEU A 161 19.25 5.90 22.22
N PHE A 162 19.97 6.75 22.94
CA PHE A 162 21.26 6.38 23.53
C PHE A 162 21.11 5.20 24.51
N THR A 163 20.14 5.29 25.42
CA THR A 163 19.84 4.21 26.37
C THR A 163 19.48 2.91 25.66
N ASP A 164 18.64 2.96 24.63
CA ASP A 164 18.25 1.78 23.86
C ASP A 164 19.44 1.17 23.11
N VAL A 165 20.31 1.98 22.51
CA VAL A 165 21.51 1.47 21.82
C VAL A 165 22.45 0.77 22.80
N VAL A 166 22.63 1.32 24.01
CA VAL A 166 23.48 0.72 25.04
C VAL A 166 22.87 -0.56 25.61
N THR A 167 21.55 -0.59 25.83
CA THR A 167 20.87 -1.71 26.52
C THR A 167 20.40 -2.83 25.60
N LYS A 168 20.02 -2.51 24.35
CA LYS A 168 19.42 -3.45 23.38
C LYS A 168 20.34 -3.70 22.17
N GLY A 169 21.52 -3.09 22.15
CA GLY A 169 22.41 -3.07 20.99
C GLY A 169 21.85 -2.22 19.84
N ILE A 170 22.57 -2.14 18.72
CA ILE A 170 22.15 -1.32 17.57
C ILE A 170 20.92 -1.92 16.83
N PRO A 171 20.82 -3.24 16.59
CA PRO A 171 19.70 -3.78 15.82
C PRO A 171 18.32 -3.52 16.44
N GLY A 172 18.20 -3.53 17.77
CA GLY A 172 16.93 -3.29 18.48
C GLY A 172 16.29 -1.94 18.12
N PRO A 173 16.84 -0.79 18.57
CA PRO A 173 16.30 0.53 18.31
C PRO A 173 16.29 0.91 16.82
N MET A 174 17.15 0.31 15.99
CA MET A 174 17.11 0.54 14.54
C MET A 174 16.03 -0.28 13.82
N THR A 175 15.46 -1.30 14.45
CA THR A 175 14.35 -2.10 13.89
C THR A 175 13.00 -1.69 14.48
N TRP A 176 12.95 -1.50 15.79
CA TRP A 176 11.76 -1.13 16.57
C TRP A 176 12.04 0.10 17.44
N PRO A 177 12.19 1.28 16.81
CA PRO A 177 12.50 2.51 17.51
C PRO A 177 11.43 2.93 18.53
N THR A 178 11.81 3.03 19.81
CA THR A 178 10.98 3.54 20.91
C THR A 178 11.21 5.02 21.23
N PHE A 179 12.08 5.69 20.48
CA PHE A 179 12.51 7.07 20.72
C PHE A 179 11.84 8.10 19.80
N LYS A 180 10.86 7.70 18.98
CA LYS A 180 10.14 8.61 18.08
C LYS A 180 9.13 9.42 18.87
N VAL A 181 9.07 10.72 18.61
CA VAL A 181 8.14 11.64 19.28
C VAL A 181 7.11 12.13 18.27
N ALA A 182 5.84 11.82 18.52
CA ALA A 182 4.69 12.37 17.80
C ALA A 182 3.76 13.11 18.79
N PRO A 183 3.37 14.36 18.51
CA PRO A 183 2.38 15.05 19.31
C PRO A 183 0.99 14.45 19.04
N PRO A 184 0.17 14.19 20.09
CA PRO A 184 -1.22 13.84 19.90
C PRO A 184 -2.03 15.06 19.40
N GLY A 185 -3.22 14.80 18.88
CA GLY A 185 -4.20 15.82 18.49
C GLY A 185 -4.12 16.29 17.03
N ALA A 186 -3.28 15.68 16.20
CA ALA A 186 -3.17 16.03 14.78
C ALA A 186 -4.42 15.59 13.99
N VAL A 187 -5.18 16.56 13.48
CA VAL A 187 -6.43 16.34 12.73
C VAL A 187 -6.40 17.09 11.40
N VAL A 188 -7.08 16.53 10.40
CA VAL A 188 -7.30 17.18 9.10
C VAL A 188 -8.66 17.84 9.07
N SER A 189 -8.69 19.09 8.59
CA SER A 189 -9.94 19.77 8.29
C SER A 189 -10.42 19.33 6.92
N GLN A 190 -11.64 18.81 6.83
CA GLN A 190 -12.30 18.50 5.58
C GLN A 190 -13.18 19.68 5.17
N GLN A 191 -13.16 20.05 3.90
CA GLN A 191 -14.10 21.04 3.35
C GLN A 191 -15.21 20.31 2.60
N PRO A 192 -16.50 20.70 2.78
CA PRO A 192 -17.60 20.08 2.03
C PRO A 192 -17.42 20.19 0.51
N ALA A 193 -17.87 19.21 -0.28
CA ALA A 193 -17.77 19.29 -1.74
C ALA A 193 -18.50 20.52 -2.33
N ARG A 194 -19.54 21.03 -1.63
CA ARG A 194 -20.29 22.23 -2.00
C ARG A 194 -19.51 23.54 -1.82
N SER A 195 -18.54 23.61 -0.91
CA SER A 195 -17.80 24.86 -0.68
C SER A 195 -16.79 25.16 -1.80
N TYR A 196 -16.40 24.16 -2.61
CA TYR A 196 -15.62 24.38 -3.84
C TYR A 196 -16.37 25.16 -4.93
N PHE A 197 -17.70 25.18 -4.86
CA PHE A 197 -18.56 25.95 -5.78
C PHE A 197 -19.15 27.22 -5.12
N ALA A 198 -18.85 27.48 -3.84
CA ALA A 198 -19.27 28.68 -3.14
C ALA A 198 -18.25 29.80 -3.34
N SER A 199 -18.72 31.05 -3.47
CA SER A 199 -17.84 32.22 -3.66
C SER A 199 -16.82 32.37 -2.51
N PRO A 200 -15.59 32.83 -2.80
CA PRO A 200 -14.58 33.01 -1.76
C PRO A 200 -15.01 34.13 -0.81
N GLY A 201 -15.38 33.78 0.43
CA GLY A 201 -15.80 34.74 1.45
C GLY A 201 -16.90 34.27 2.40
N ALA A 202 -17.60 33.16 2.12
CA ALA A 202 -18.46 32.52 3.10
C ALA A 202 -17.59 31.73 4.09
N ALA A 203 -17.11 32.41 5.13
CA ALA A 203 -16.51 31.73 6.27
C ALA A 203 -17.61 30.90 6.96
N ASP A 204 -17.64 29.59 6.66
CA ASP A 204 -18.33 28.64 7.51
C ASP A 204 -17.56 28.58 8.83
N ASN A 205 -17.99 29.42 9.76
CA ASN A 205 -17.55 29.45 11.15
C ASN A 205 -18.23 28.32 11.93
N ASP A 206 -18.48 27.17 11.29
CA ASP A 206 -19.21 26.06 11.88
C ASP A 206 -18.21 25.04 12.44
N SER A 207 -18.04 25.12 13.76
CA SER A 207 -17.22 24.27 14.62
C SER A 207 -17.77 22.82 14.74
N THR A 208 -18.46 22.33 13.72
CA THR A 208 -19.31 21.13 13.75
C THR A 208 -18.80 19.98 12.88
N SER A 209 -17.74 20.20 12.07
CA SER A 209 -17.13 19.11 11.30
C SER A 209 -16.40 18.14 12.26
N PRO A 210 -16.72 16.82 12.23
CA PRO A 210 -16.08 15.87 13.12
C PRO A 210 -14.58 15.80 12.83
N ALA A 211 -13.79 15.61 13.90
CA ALA A 211 -12.36 15.44 13.78
C ALA A 211 -12.01 14.18 12.97
N LEU A 212 -11.07 14.33 12.03
CA LEU A 212 -10.46 13.22 11.30
C LEU A 212 -8.97 13.20 11.59
N GLY A 213 -8.45 12.12 12.18
CA GLY A 213 -7.04 12.00 12.52
C GLY A 213 -6.15 12.08 11.28
N GLU A 214 -5.13 12.95 11.28
CA GLU A 214 -4.31 13.22 10.08
C GLU A 214 -3.54 11.98 9.62
N VAL A 215 -2.83 11.32 10.54
CA VAL A 215 -2.01 10.14 10.25
C VAL A 215 -2.89 8.96 9.85
N PHE A 216 -4.03 8.78 10.53
CA PHE A 216 -5.03 7.77 10.17
C PHE A 216 -5.60 8.00 8.77
N CYS A 217 -5.93 9.25 8.43
CA CYS A 217 -6.44 9.62 7.11
C CYS A 217 -5.41 9.32 6.00
N ALA A 218 -4.19 9.81 6.17
CA ALA A 218 -3.11 9.64 5.20
C ALA A 218 -2.69 8.18 5.00
N ASN A 219 -2.62 7.40 6.09
CA ASN A 219 -2.06 6.05 6.04
C ASN A 219 -3.09 4.98 5.69
N LEU A 220 -4.36 5.20 6.05
CA LEU A 220 -5.39 4.16 5.98
C LEU A 220 -6.72 4.67 5.41
N PHE A 221 -7.38 5.65 6.02
CA PHE A 221 -8.78 5.97 5.67
C PHE A 221 -8.96 6.53 4.26
N GLY A 222 -8.05 7.41 3.81
CA GLY A 222 -8.06 7.89 2.43
C GLY A 222 -7.86 6.75 1.41
N HIS A 223 -7.00 5.78 1.72
CA HIS A 223 -6.83 4.58 0.90
C HIS A 223 -8.05 3.65 0.95
N TYR A 224 -8.69 3.52 2.10
CA TYR A 224 -9.88 2.71 2.30
C TYR A 224 -11.00 3.18 1.38
N ILE A 225 -11.27 4.49 1.38
CA ILE A 225 -12.22 5.13 0.46
C ILE A 225 -11.77 4.93 -0.99
N LEU A 226 -10.51 5.22 -1.30
CA LEU A 226 -9.99 5.06 -2.66
C LEU A 226 -10.21 3.64 -3.22
N ALA A 227 -9.93 2.59 -2.44
CA ALA A 227 -10.13 1.22 -2.89
C ALA A 227 -11.61 0.90 -3.14
N HIS A 228 -12.51 1.39 -2.28
CA HIS A 228 -13.95 1.22 -2.46
C HIS A 228 -14.43 1.89 -3.76
N GLU A 229 -14.03 3.14 -4.01
CA GLU A 229 -14.40 3.86 -5.24
C GLU A 229 -13.78 3.25 -6.50
N LEU A 230 -12.66 2.52 -6.38
CA LEU A 230 -12.00 1.83 -7.48
C LEU A 230 -12.53 0.41 -7.74
N LEU A 231 -13.54 -0.05 -6.99
CA LEU A 231 -14.16 -1.36 -7.23
C LEU A 231 -14.62 -1.61 -8.67
N PRO A 232 -15.15 -0.62 -9.44
CA PRO A 232 -15.48 -0.81 -10.85
C PRO A 232 -14.27 -1.20 -11.73
N LEU A 233 -13.04 -0.85 -11.31
CA LEU A 233 -11.81 -1.21 -12.01
C LEU A 233 -11.12 -2.45 -11.43
N LEU A 234 -11.38 -2.77 -10.15
CA LEU A 234 -10.73 -3.84 -9.40
C LEU A 234 -11.51 -5.15 -9.38
N SER A 235 -12.84 -5.08 -9.45
CA SER A 235 -13.72 -6.24 -9.45
C SER A 235 -13.72 -6.93 -10.81
N ARG A 236 -14.14 -8.19 -10.85
CA ARG A 236 -14.14 -9.02 -12.08
C ARG A 236 -15.51 -9.67 -12.30
N PRO A 237 -15.87 -9.96 -13.56
CA PRO A 237 -17.06 -10.76 -13.84
C PRO A 237 -16.88 -12.19 -13.33
N SER A 238 -17.95 -12.80 -12.85
CA SER A 238 -17.97 -14.26 -12.65
C SER A 238 -17.96 -14.93 -14.02
N THR A 239 -16.84 -15.51 -14.42
CA THR A 239 -16.82 -16.40 -15.58
C THR A 239 -17.22 -17.81 -15.11
N PRO A 240 -18.24 -18.45 -15.71
CA PRO A 240 -18.38 -19.89 -15.59
C PRO A 240 -17.15 -20.52 -16.25
N SER A 241 -16.61 -21.59 -15.62
CA SER A 241 -15.41 -22.31 -16.03
C SER A 241 -15.22 -22.35 -17.55
N PRO A 242 -14.10 -21.85 -18.11
CA PRO A 242 -13.95 -21.81 -19.54
C PRO A 242 -13.93 -23.23 -20.12
N PRO A 243 -14.52 -23.48 -21.30
CA PRO A 243 -14.14 -24.65 -22.09
C PRO A 243 -12.64 -24.59 -22.36
N ALA A 244 -11.99 -25.74 -22.46
CA ALA A 244 -10.53 -25.94 -22.47
C ALA A 244 -9.73 -25.22 -23.60
N SER A 245 -10.33 -24.27 -24.32
CA SER A 245 -9.76 -23.57 -25.46
C SER A 245 -9.99 -22.05 -25.48
N SER A 246 -10.45 -21.41 -24.40
CA SER A 246 -10.59 -19.94 -24.32
C SER A 246 -9.67 -19.31 -23.27
N SER A 247 -9.20 -18.09 -23.55
CA SER A 247 -8.23 -17.27 -22.80
C SER A 247 -8.36 -17.37 -21.26
N PRO A 248 -7.23 -17.28 -20.52
CA PRO A 248 -7.22 -17.48 -19.08
C PRO A 248 -8.11 -16.47 -18.36
N VAL A 249 -8.76 -16.96 -17.31
CA VAL A 249 -9.53 -16.21 -16.31
C VAL A 249 -8.78 -14.93 -15.96
N THR A 250 -9.43 -13.76 -16.09
CA THR A 250 -8.83 -12.52 -15.59
C THR A 250 -8.76 -12.62 -14.07
N SER A 251 -7.55 -12.62 -13.54
CA SER A 251 -7.29 -12.68 -12.11
C SER A 251 -8.08 -11.60 -11.35
N PRO A 252 -8.57 -11.91 -10.13
CA PRO A 252 -9.13 -10.88 -9.25
C PRO A 252 -8.14 -9.73 -9.09
N GLY A 253 -8.64 -8.48 -9.07
CA GLY A 253 -7.78 -7.33 -8.78
C GLY A 253 -7.10 -7.49 -7.42
N ARG A 254 -5.88 -6.94 -7.28
CA ARG A 254 -5.10 -7.03 -6.05
C ARG A 254 -4.98 -5.67 -5.39
N ILE A 255 -5.20 -5.61 -4.07
CA ILE A 255 -4.91 -4.42 -3.26
C ILE A 255 -3.79 -4.78 -2.28
N VAL A 256 -2.62 -4.17 -2.46
CA VAL A 256 -1.44 -4.36 -1.62
C VAL A 256 -1.36 -3.21 -0.63
N TRP A 257 -1.64 -3.51 0.63
CA TRP A 257 -1.56 -2.57 1.75
C TRP A 257 -0.13 -2.49 2.30
N THR A 258 0.45 -1.30 2.34
CA THR A 258 1.78 -1.09 2.94
C THR A 258 1.65 -0.75 4.43
N SER A 259 1.92 -1.74 5.26
CA SER A 259 2.05 -1.65 6.71
C SER A 259 3.50 -1.36 7.15
N SER A 260 3.80 -1.55 8.44
CA SER A 260 5.10 -1.38 9.07
C SER A 260 5.45 -2.60 9.91
N ILE A 261 6.74 -2.87 10.12
CA ILE A 261 7.19 -3.85 11.12
C ILE A 261 6.85 -3.42 12.56
N GLU A 262 6.49 -2.15 12.75
CA GLU A 262 6.20 -1.53 14.05
C GLU A 262 4.71 -1.54 14.41
N ALA A 263 3.88 -2.24 13.64
CA ALA A 263 2.43 -2.36 13.82
C ALA A 263 2.06 -3.25 15.04
N ARG A 264 2.50 -2.84 16.23
CA ARG A 264 2.28 -3.56 17.50
C ARG A 264 0.86 -3.34 18.03
N GLY A 265 0.31 -4.35 18.71
CA GLY A 265 -1.02 -4.30 19.30
C GLY A 265 -1.16 -3.23 20.37
N CYS A 266 -0.11 -3.01 21.18
CA CYS A 266 -0.11 -2.02 22.27
C CYS A 266 -0.30 -0.56 21.82
N ASN A 267 -0.12 -0.26 20.54
CA ASN A 267 -0.21 1.10 20.01
C ASN A 267 -1.62 1.44 19.49
N PHE A 268 -2.50 0.44 19.37
CA PHE A 268 -3.87 0.61 18.86
C PHE A 268 -4.89 0.42 19.99
N SER A 269 -5.89 1.28 20.03
CA SER A 269 -7.04 1.16 20.91
C SER A 269 -8.31 1.47 20.14
N LEU A 270 -9.35 0.65 20.32
CA LEU A 270 -10.67 0.89 19.74
C LEU A 270 -11.31 2.19 20.27
N SER A 271 -10.99 2.60 21.50
CA SER A 271 -11.48 3.85 22.08
C SER A 271 -10.85 5.09 21.44
N ASP A 272 -9.68 4.95 20.81
CA ASP A 272 -8.97 5.98 20.04
C ASP A 272 -8.72 5.45 18.63
N PHE A 273 -9.80 5.02 17.96
CA PHE A 273 -9.75 4.29 16.69
C PHE A 273 -8.92 5.00 15.60
N GLN A 274 -9.01 6.33 15.55
CA GLN A 274 -8.29 7.16 14.60
C GLN A 274 -6.87 7.53 15.06
N GLY A 275 -6.46 7.10 16.27
CA GLY A 275 -5.16 7.41 16.84
C GLY A 275 -4.92 8.91 17.04
N ILE A 276 -5.95 9.67 17.46
CA ILE A 276 -5.83 11.12 17.68
C ILE A 276 -5.15 11.38 19.02
N SER A 277 -5.46 10.61 20.05
CA SER A 277 -4.98 10.84 21.41
C SER A 277 -3.67 10.11 21.72
N THR A 278 -3.36 9.05 20.98
CA THR A 278 -2.15 8.25 21.16
C THR A 278 -0.86 9.01 20.80
N PRO A 279 0.24 8.80 21.53
CA PRO A 279 1.57 9.26 21.14
C PRO A 279 2.22 8.40 20.04
N ALA A 280 1.54 7.34 19.56
CA ALA A 280 2.02 6.44 18.51
C ALA A 280 1.02 6.34 17.32
N PRO A 281 0.63 7.47 16.70
CA PRO A 281 -0.43 7.50 15.68
C PRO A 281 -0.05 6.71 14.41
N TYR A 282 1.24 6.70 14.05
CA TYR A 282 1.75 5.91 12.94
C TYR A 282 1.56 4.42 13.19
N GLU A 283 2.07 3.91 14.31
CA GLU A 283 2.00 2.50 14.68
C GLU A 283 0.55 2.05 14.85
N SER A 284 -0.30 2.89 15.46
CA SER A 284 -1.75 2.66 15.56
C SER A 284 -2.40 2.47 14.19
N SER A 285 -2.17 3.39 13.24
CA SER A 285 -2.72 3.30 11.88
C SER A 285 -2.25 2.05 11.12
N LYS A 286 -1.00 1.64 11.33
CA LYS A 286 -0.41 0.45 10.69
C LYS A 286 -0.90 -0.85 11.34
N ARG A 287 -1.16 -0.85 12.65
CA ARG A 287 -1.83 -1.96 13.34
C ARG A 287 -3.25 -2.16 12.82
N LEU A 288 -4.02 -1.09 12.64
CA LEU A 288 -5.36 -1.18 12.07
C LEU A 288 -5.32 -1.65 10.60
N THR A 289 -4.29 -1.27 9.84
CA THR A 289 -4.04 -1.77 8.47
C THR A 289 -3.80 -3.29 8.47
N ASP A 290 -2.99 -3.81 9.41
CA ASP A 290 -2.76 -5.26 9.56
C ASP A 290 -4.08 -6.00 9.82
N VAL A 291 -4.87 -5.51 10.80
CA VAL A 291 -6.15 -6.11 11.18
C VAL A 291 -7.12 -6.15 10.01
N LEU A 292 -7.34 -5.04 9.31
CA LEU A 292 -8.29 -5.00 8.20
C LEU A 292 -7.86 -5.90 7.03
N SER A 293 -6.57 -5.88 6.68
CA SER A 293 -6.05 -6.68 5.56
C SER A 293 -6.17 -8.19 5.83
N LEU A 294 -5.66 -8.64 6.98
CA LEU A 294 -5.59 -10.06 7.34
C LEU A 294 -6.94 -10.66 7.72
N THR A 295 -7.94 -9.84 8.01
CA THR A 295 -9.30 -10.30 8.33
C THR A 295 -10.29 -10.12 7.18
N SER A 296 -9.89 -9.52 6.05
CA SER A 296 -10.78 -9.17 4.93
C SER A 296 -11.47 -10.37 4.24
N HIS A 297 -10.83 -11.53 4.28
CA HIS A 297 -11.30 -12.77 3.67
C HIS A 297 -12.01 -13.71 4.66
N LEU A 298 -12.02 -13.38 5.95
CA LEU A 298 -12.57 -14.25 6.99
C LEU A 298 -14.11 -14.27 6.97
N PRO A 299 -14.74 -15.43 7.24
CA PRO A 299 -16.19 -15.51 7.38
C PRO A 299 -16.76 -14.60 8.48
N SER A 300 -15.99 -14.37 9.57
CA SER A 300 -16.39 -13.54 10.71
C SER A 300 -16.61 -12.07 10.33
N THR A 301 -15.82 -11.54 9.39
CA THR A 301 -15.92 -10.15 8.93
C THR A 301 -16.77 -10.00 7.67
N ALA A 302 -17.15 -11.09 7.00
CA ALA A 302 -17.83 -11.06 5.71
C ALA A 302 -19.14 -10.24 5.75
N ARG A 303 -19.91 -10.35 6.83
CA ARG A 303 -21.16 -9.60 6.99
C ARG A 303 -20.93 -8.08 7.12
N VAL A 304 -19.95 -7.67 7.91
CA VAL A 304 -19.69 -6.24 8.19
C VAL A 304 -18.92 -5.56 7.06
N SER A 305 -18.12 -6.31 6.30
CA SER A 305 -17.35 -5.81 5.15
C SER A 305 -18.09 -5.93 3.82
N ALA A 306 -19.26 -6.56 3.75
CA ALA A 306 -19.99 -6.81 2.50
C ALA A 306 -20.23 -5.53 1.68
N SER A 307 -20.68 -4.44 2.33
CA SER A 307 -20.91 -3.17 1.65
C SER A 307 -19.64 -2.52 1.11
N TYR A 308 -18.51 -2.76 1.77
CA TYR A 308 -17.23 -2.25 1.31
C TYR A 308 -16.79 -2.88 -0.01
N PHE A 309 -17.11 -4.15 -0.24
CA PHE A 309 -16.71 -4.89 -1.45
C PHE A 309 -17.77 -4.89 -2.56
N THR A 310 -18.84 -4.11 -2.41
CA THR A 310 -19.91 -4.01 -3.40
C THR A 310 -19.80 -2.67 -4.12
N PRO A 311 -19.66 -2.63 -5.47
CA PRO A 311 -19.72 -1.38 -6.22
C PRO A 311 -21.02 -0.62 -5.94
N GLU A 312 -20.94 0.71 -5.88
CA GLU A 312 -22.07 1.57 -5.55
C GLU A 312 -23.15 1.59 -6.64
N ASP A 313 -22.75 1.44 -7.90
CA ASP A 313 -23.69 1.26 -9.01
C ASP A 313 -24.22 -0.19 -9.04
N PRO A 314 -25.54 -0.42 -8.87
CA PRO A 314 -26.11 -1.77 -8.80
C PRO A 314 -25.87 -2.60 -10.07
N GLN A 315 -25.83 -1.95 -11.24
CA GLN A 315 -25.54 -2.64 -12.49
C GLN A 315 -24.10 -3.16 -12.50
N THR A 316 -23.13 -2.28 -12.19
CA THR A 316 -21.72 -2.65 -12.04
C THR A 316 -21.53 -3.75 -10.99
N ALA A 317 -22.24 -3.68 -9.85
CA ALA A 317 -22.17 -4.70 -8.80
C ALA A 317 -22.67 -6.07 -9.28
N SER A 318 -23.72 -6.10 -10.10
CA SER A 318 -24.22 -7.36 -10.68
C SER A 318 -23.29 -7.91 -11.77
N GLU A 319 -22.64 -7.05 -12.54
CA GLU A 319 -21.74 -7.44 -13.64
C GLU A 319 -20.37 -7.91 -13.14
N LEU A 320 -19.90 -7.36 -12.01
CA LEU A 320 -18.56 -7.60 -11.44
C LEU A 320 -18.61 -8.17 -10.00
N PRO A 321 -19.19 -9.37 -9.78
CA PRO A 321 -19.36 -9.94 -8.44
C PRO A 321 -18.07 -10.44 -7.79
N VAL A 322 -16.98 -10.63 -8.54
CA VAL A 322 -15.71 -11.12 -7.97
C VAL A 322 -14.92 -9.94 -7.40
N ARG A 323 -14.89 -9.83 -6.08
CA ARG A 323 -14.16 -8.78 -5.34
C ARG A 323 -12.64 -8.91 -5.47
N PRO A 324 -11.88 -7.81 -5.33
CA PRO A 324 -10.42 -7.88 -5.26
C PRO A 324 -9.91 -8.59 -4.00
N LYS A 325 -8.69 -9.14 -4.09
CA LYS A 325 -7.96 -9.73 -2.95
C LYS A 325 -7.10 -8.70 -2.25
N PHE A 326 -7.02 -8.80 -0.93
CA PHE A 326 -6.14 -7.96 -0.11
C PHE A 326 -4.85 -8.71 0.20
N TYR A 327 -3.74 -8.01 0.08
CA TYR A 327 -2.43 -8.48 0.49
C TYR A 327 -1.77 -7.46 1.39
N LEU A 328 -0.93 -7.92 2.31
CA LEU A 328 -0.27 -7.08 3.29
C LEU A 328 1.24 -7.13 3.11
N ALA A 329 1.87 -5.97 2.95
CA ALA A 329 3.30 -5.84 2.81
C ALA A 329 3.90 -4.84 3.82
N HIS A 330 5.20 -4.88 4.06
CA HIS A 330 5.93 -3.76 4.66
C HIS A 330 7.34 -3.62 4.07
N PRO A 331 7.90 -2.40 4.00
CA PRO A 331 9.15 -2.15 3.29
C PRO A 331 10.42 -2.48 4.10
N GLY A 332 10.27 -3.13 5.27
CA GLY A 332 11.31 -3.14 6.29
C GLY A 332 11.66 -1.72 6.75
N VAL A 333 12.92 -1.49 7.07
CA VAL A 333 13.50 -0.22 7.50
C VAL A 333 14.36 0.33 6.38
N VAL A 334 13.93 1.47 5.83
CA VAL A 334 14.61 2.19 4.76
C VAL A 334 15.09 3.55 5.24
N ALA A 335 16.19 4.03 4.67
CA ALA A 335 16.67 5.38 4.89
C ALA A 335 15.74 6.37 4.16
N SER A 336 14.79 6.94 4.89
CA SER A 336 13.81 7.90 4.39
C SER A 336 13.94 9.24 5.10
N THR A 337 13.50 10.32 4.44
CA THR A 337 13.39 11.67 5.01
C THR A 337 12.20 11.82 5.96
N LEU A 338 11.52 10.72 6.30
CA LEU A 338 10.37 10.71 7.21
C LEU A 338 10.75 11.17 8.64
N PHE A 339 12.05 11.11 8.99
CA PHE A 339 12.58 11.58 10.27
C PHE A 339 13.02 13.04 10.21
N PRO A 340 12.42 13.95 10.99
CA PRO A 340 12.93 15.31 11.15
C PRO A 340 14.20 15.27 12.01
N VAL A 341 15.36 15.50 11.38
CA VAL A 341 16.66 15.51 12.07
C VAL A 341 17.31 16.90 12.01
N PRO A 342 17.73 17.50 13.14
CA PRO A 342 18.53 18.72 13.12
C PRO A 342 19.90 18.42 12.48
N PHE A 343 20.39 19.29 11.59
CA PHE A 343 21.56 19.06 10.73
C PHE A 343 21.36 17.91 9.71
N PRO A 344 20.47 18.11 8.72
CA PRO A 344 19.91 17.03 7.91
C PRO A 344 20.96 16.27 7.09
N PHE A 345 22.09 16.89 6.73
CA PHE A 345 23.08 16.22 5.89
C PHE A 345 23.90 15.17 6.67
N LEU A 346 24.59 15.57 7.73
CA LEU A 346 25.47 14.65 8.48
C LEU A 346 24.67 13.56 9.18
N LEU A 347 23.56 13.94 9.82
CA LEU A 347 22.77 13.01 10.60
C LEU A 347 22.01 11.99 9.74
N PHE A 348 21.63 12.36 8.50
CA PHE A 348 21.07 11.40 7.55
C PHE A 348 22.08 10.33 7.15
N TRP A 349 23.34 10.70 6.89
CA TRP A 349 24.39 9.72 6.57
C TRP A 349 24.73 8.83 7.78
N ALA A 350 24.77 9.40 8.99
CA ALA A 350 24.95 8.63 10.22
C ALA A 350 23.79 7.64 10.45
N TYR A 351 22.55 8.09 10.26
CA TYR A 351 21.36 7.22 10.32
C TYR A 351 21.43 6.09 9.29
N LYS A 352 21.72 6.42 8.03
CA LYS A 352 21.87 5.42 6.96
C LYS A 352 22.97 4.41 7.27
N PHE A 353 24.09 4.87 7.84
CA PHE A 353 25.16 3.99 8.32
C PHE A 353 24.70 3.08 9.46
N ALA A 354 23.95 3.62 10.44
CA ALA A 354 23.40 2.82 11.53
C ALA A 354 22.45 1.72 11.04
N LEU A 355 21.64 1.98 10.01
CA LEU A 355 20.81 0.96 9.38
C LEU A 355 21.64 -0.15 8.70
N TYR A 356 22.72 0.22 8.00
CA TYR A 356 23.64 -0.77 7.43
C TYR A 356 24.33 -1.59 8.50
N LEU A 357 24.71 -0.98 9.62
CA LEU A 357 25.30 -1.68 10.75
C LEU A 357 24.30 -2.65 11.39
N ALA A 358 23.05 -2.25 11.57
CA ALA A 358 21.98 -3.14 12.04
C ALA A 358 21.79 -4.36 11.11
N ARG A 359 21.86 -4.14 9.79
CA ARG A 359 21.84 -5.23 8.79
C ARG A 359 23.02 -6.19 8.94
N TRP A 360 24.24 -5.67 9.06
CA TRP A 360 25.45 -6.49 9.21
C TRP A 360 25.47 -7.27 10.53
N LEU A 361 24.83 -6.74 11.56
CA LEU A 361 24.60 -7.41 12.84
C LEU A 361 23.43 -8.40 12.80
N GLY A 362 22.93 -8.76 11.61
CA GLY A 362 22.03 -9.89 11.41
C GLY A 362 20.54 -9.54 11.32
N SER A 363 20.15 -8.27 11.39
CA SER A 363 18.76 -7.90 11.19
C SER A 363 18.36 -8.06 9.72
N PRO A 364 17.32 -8.87 9.40
CA PRO A 364 16.84 -9.04 8.04
C PRO A 364 16.01 -7.85 7.58
N TRP A 365 15.55 -6.99 8.50
CA TRP A 365 14.56 -5.96 8.22
C TRP A 365 15.15 -4.64 7.74
N HIS A 366 16.44 -4.61 7.38
CA HIS A 366 17.11 -3.41 6.91
C HIS A 366 17.45 -3.49 5.40
N PRO A 367 16.48 -3.36 4.49
CA PRO A 367 16.78 -3.13 3.07
C PRO A 367 17.59 -1.85 2.84
N VAL A 368 17.46 -0.86 3.72
CA VAL A 368 18.13 0.46 3.73
C VAL A 368 17.79 1.37 2.55
N THR A 369 17.68 0.84 1.34
CA THR A 369 17.33 1.59 0.13
C THR A 369 15.83 1.46 -0.17
N TRP A 370 15.23 2.49 -0.74
CA TRP A 370 13.84 2.45 -1.20
C TRP A 370 13.59 1.34 -2.22
N TYR A 371 14.54 1.11 -3.14
CA TYR A 371 14.44 0.07 -4.17
C TYR A 371 14.44 -1.35 -3.56
N ALA A 372 15.28 -1.59 -2.55
CA ALA A 372 15.27 -2.86 -1.83
C ALA A 372 14.00 -3.00 -0.95
N GLY A 373 13.52 -1.91 -0.35
CA GLY A 373 12.28 -1.85 0.41
C GLY A 373 11.02 -2.12 -0.43
N ALA A 374 11.12 -2.03 -1.76
CA ALA A 374 10.03 -2.32 -2.68
C ALA A 374 9.85 -3.81 -3.01
N VAL A 375 10.75 -4.72 -2.59
CA VAL A 375 10.73 -6.12 -3.07
C VAL A 375 9.43 -6.86 -2.74
N ALA A 376 8.89 -6.73 -1.53
CA ALA A 376 7.65 -7.43 -1.14
C ALA A 376 6.40 -6.92 -1.88
N PRO A 377 6.11 -5.60 -1.93
CA PRO A 377 4.93 -5.13 -2.68
C PRO A 377 5.03 -5.39 -4.18
N VAL A 378 6.23 -5.32 -4.77
CA VAL A 378 6.42 -5.64 -6.20
C VAL A 378 6.25 -7.14 -6.47
N TRP A 379 6.76 -8.00 -5.59
CA TRP A 379 6.53 -9.43 -5.67
C TRP A 379 5.03 -9.75 -5.63
N LEU A 380 4.27 -9.20 -4.69
CA LEU A 380 2.81 -9.38 -4.61
C LEU A 380 2.09 -8.90 -5.88
N ALA A 381 2.57 -7.82 -6.52
CA ALA A 381 2.00 -7.32 -7.75
C ALA A 381 2.34 -8.20 -8.97
N LEU A 382 3.51 -8.82 -8.99
CA LEU A 382 4.04 -9.55 -10.15
C LEU A 382 4.03 -11.07 -10.02
N GLN A 383 3.67 -11.67 -8.89
CA GLN A 383 3.52 -13.13 -8.82
C GLN A 383 2.30 -13.61 -9.60
N ASP A 384 2.34 -14.86 -10.07
CA ASP A 384 1.17 -15.58 -10.57
C ASP A 384 0.17 -15.90 -9.44
N ASP A 385 -1.09 -16.07 -9.81
CA ASP A 385 -2.18 -16.29 -8.85
C ASP A 385 -2.05 -17.65 -8.16
N GLU A 386 -1.55 -18.65 -8.89
CA GLU A 386 -1.34 -20.02 -8.43
C GLU A 386 -0.36 -20.03 -7.25
N THR A 387 0.81 -19.42 -7.41
CA THR A 387 1.82 -19.29 -6.35
C THR A 387 1.29 -18.53 -5.14
N LEU A 388 0.53 -17.44 -5.35
CA LEU A 388 -0.06 -16.68 -4.25
C LEU A 388 -1.14 -17.49 -3.50
N ALA A 389 -1.91 -18.32 -4.21
CA ALA A 389 -2.91 -19.20 -3.61
C ALA A 389 -2.27 -20.37 -2.85
N GLU A 390 -1.24 -21.01 -3.42
CA GLU A 390 -0.48 -22.08 -2.76
C GLU A 390 0.16 -21.62 -1.44
N LEU A 391 0.60 -20.37 -1.38
CA LEU A 391 1.20 -19.78 -0.19
C LEU A 391 0.18 -19.26 0.83
N ASP A 392 -1.11 -19.24 0.47
CA ASP A 392 -2.18 -18.54 1.20
C ASP A 392 -1.76 -17.07 1.51
N ALA A 393 -1.30 -16.38 0.47
CA ALA A 393 -0.59 -15.11 0.62
C ALA A 393 -1.44 -13.98 1.22
N GLU A 394 -2.77 -14.07 1.17
CA GLU A 394 -3.71 -13.13 1.81
C GLU A 394 -3.68 -13.22 3.35
N ARG A 395 -3.24 -14.36 3.91
CA ARG A 395 -3.07 -14.55 5.36
C ARG A 395 -1.72 -14.09 5.90
N ILE A 396 -0.80 -13.66 5.05
CA ILE A 396 0.58 -13.43 5.42
C ILE A 396 0.92 -11.96 5.28
N LYS A 397 1.61 -11.42 6.30
CA LYS A 397 2.31 -10.15 6.19
C LYS A 397 3.67 -10.37 5.54
N TRP A 398 3.88 -9.79 4.35
CA TRP A 398 5.11 -9.96 3.57
C TRP A 398 6.06 -8.77 3.76
N GLY A 399 7.24 -9.03 4.30
CA GLY A 399 8.27 -8.03 4.50
C GLY A 399 9.33 -8.01 3.42
N SER A 400 9.71 -6.80 3.02
CA SER A 400 10.95 -6.55 2.29
C SER A 400 12.11 -6.73 3.27
N ALA A 401 12.86 -7.81 3.08
CA ALA A 401 14.02 -8.16 3.88
C ALA A 401 15.31 -8.03 3.06
N ALA A 402 16.45 -7.99 3.73
CA ALA A 402 17.77 -8.03 3.10
C ALA A 402 18.73 -8.97 3.84
N SER A 403 19.55 -9.68 3.07
CA SER A 403 20.70 -10.40 3.60
C SER A 403 21.77 -9.43 4.13
N ALA A 404 22.76 -9.93 4.87
CA ALA A 404 23.92 -9.14 5.29
C ALA A 404 24.67 -8.51 4.10
N SER A 405 24.70 -9.20 2.95
CA SER A 405 25.28 -8.70 1.68
C SER A 405 24.40 -7.67 0.95
N GLY A 406 23.18 -7.43 1.43
CA GLY A 406 22.24 -6.48 0.84
C GLY A 406 21.37 -7.05 -0.27
N ARG A 407 21.34 -8.38 -0.47
CA ARG A 407 20.40 -9.02 -1.39
C ARG A 407 18.99 -8.91 -0.83
N ALA A 408 18.07 -8.34 -1.60
CA ALA A 408 16.68 -8.18 -1.20
C ALA A 408 15.92 -9.52 -1.30
N HIS A 409 15.01 -9.75 -0.36
CA HIS A 409 14.19 -10.96 -0.25
C HIS A 409 12.77 -10.61 0.19
N VAL A 410 11.81 -11.44 -0.19
CA VAL A 410 10.45 -11.43 0.38
C VAL A 410 10.42 -12.43 1.53
N LYS A 411 9.97 -11.99 2.70
CA LYS A 411 9.99 -12.79 3.93
C LYS A 411 8.65 -12.70 4.67
N LYS A 412 8.19 -13.80 5.28
CA LYS A 412 7.02 -13.76 6.18
C LYS A 412 7.35 -12.95 7.44
N THR A 413 6.39 -12.19 7.93
CA THR A 413 6.50 -11.36 9.14
C THR A 413 5.41 -11.75 10.12
N GLU A 414 5.79 -12.02 11.37
CA GLU A 414 4.84 -12.32 12.44
C GLU A 414 4.01 -11.08 12.78
N VAL A 415 2.71 -11.29 12.99
CA VAL A 415 1.77 -10.28 13.43
C VAL A 415 1.23 -10.67 14.81
N GLU A 416 1.37 -9.77 15.78
CA GLU A 416 0.90 -9.99 17.15
C GLU A 416 -0.61 -10.31 17.17
N GLY A 417 -1.00 -11.43 17.80
CA GLY A 417 -2.38 -11.92 17.83
C GLY A 417 -2.83 -12.68 16.56
N TRP A 418 -2.02 -12.72 15.50
CA TRP A 418 -2.34 -13.46 14.27
C TRP A 418 -1.31 -14.55 13.91
N GLY A 419 -0.06 -14.40 14.40
CA GLY A 419 1.06 -15.27 14.06
C GLY A 419 1.58 -14.99 12.64
N TRP A 420 2.05 -16.05 11.97
CA TRP A 420 2.65 -15.94 10.63
C TRP A 420 1.64 -15.99 9.49
N GLN A 421 0.51 -16.68 9.72
CA GLN A 421 -0.48 -17.02 8.68
C GLN A 421 -1.88 -17.29 9.25
N GLY A 422 -2.22 -16.77 10.44
CA GLY A 422 -3.54 -16.98 11.06
C GLY A 422 -3.77 -18.41 11.53
N ALA A 423 -2.70 -19.09 11.96
CA ALA A 423 -2.75 -20.44 12.48
C ALA A 423 -1.76 -20.58 13.64
N VAL A 424 -2.18 -21.29 14.69
CA VAL A 424 -1.33 -21.61 15.84
C VAL A 424 -0.28 -22.62 15.40
N GLU A 425 0.99 -22.25 15.50
CA GLU A 425 2.12 -23.13 15.21
C GLU A 425 2.82 -23.50 16.51
N ASP A 426 3.06 -24.80 16.73
CA ASP A 426 3.84 -25.24 17.88
C ASP A 426 5.34 -24.93 17.72
N ARG A 427 6.07 -24.97 18.83
CA ARG A 427 7.50 -24.66 18.85
C ARG A 427 8.36 -25.63 18.04
N GLU A 428 7.93 -26.88 17.92
CA GLU A 428 8.67 -27.86 17.13
C GLU A 428 8.56 -27.57 15.63
N SER A 429 7.37 -27.18 15.17
CA SER A 429 7.11 -26.73 13.80
C SER A 429 7.98 -25.52 13.45
N LEU A 430 8.04 -24.52 14.33
CA LEU A 430 8.91 -23.35 14.16
C LEU A 430 10.40 -23.72 14.14
N ALA A 431 10.82 -24.70 14.95
CA ALA A 431 12.20 -25.19 14.94
C ALA A 431 12.55 -25.91 13.64
N ARG A 432 11.58 -26.60 13.03
CA ARG A 432 11.68 -27.32 11.75
C ARG A 432 11.38 -26.44 10.52
N ASP A 433 11.34 -25.11 10.67
CA ASP A 433 11.14 -24.19 9.55
C ASP A 433 12.13 -24.48 8.40
N PRO A 434 11.65 -24.85 7.19
CA PRO A 434 12.49 -25.25 6.07
C PRO A 434 13.25 -24.07 5.45
N ALA A 435 12.88 -22.83 5.78
CA ALA A 435 13.57 -21.65 5.29
C ALA A 435 15.04 -21.60 5.78
N THR A 436 15.91 -20.95 5.03
CA THR A 436 17.34 -20.85 5.36
C THR A 436 17.80 -19.41 5.50
N GLY A 437 18.88 -19.19 6.25
CA GLY A 437 19.49 -17.88 6.45
C GLY A 437 18.49 -16.84 6.98
N VAL A 438 18.44 -15.67 6.34
CA VAL A 438 17.56 -14.57 6.73
C VAL A 438 16.07 -14.87 6.55
N LEU A 439 15.70 -15.92 5.80
CA LEU A 439 14.30 -16.26 5.56
C LEU A 439 13.65 -17.00 6.73
N ARG A 440 14.45 -17.64 7.60
CA ARG A 440 13.95 -18.36 8.80
C ARG A 440 13.02 -17.49 9.64
N LYS A 441 11.83 -17.96 10.00
CA LYS A 441 10.82 -17.28 10.84
C LYS A 441 11.44 -16.68 12.11
N ALA A 442 12.27 -17.47 12.81
CA ALA A 442 12.95 -17.02 14.04
C ALA A 442 13.91 -15.82 13.81
N VAL A 443 14.49 -15.68 12.61
CA VAL A 443 15.42 -14.59 12.30
C VAL A 443 14.63 -13.31 12.04
N GLY A 444 14.87 -12.29 12.86
CA GLY A 444 14.14 -11.02 12.82
C GLY A 444 12.81 -11.04 13.57
N ARG A 445 12.49 -12.11 14.31
CA ARG A 445 11.32 -12.11 15.20
C ARG A 445 11.46 -11.00 16.25
N HIS A 446 10.37 -10.30 16.58
CA HIS A 446 10.41 -9.25 17.61
C HIS A 446 10.84 -9.88 18.96
N PRO A 447 11.76 -9.25 19.73
CA PRO A 447 12.27 -9.85 20.98
C PRO A 447 11.20 -10.12 22.03
N GLU A 448 10.15 -9.30 22.06
CA GLU A 448 9.01 -9.44 22.96
C GLU A 448 7.82 -10.19 22.33
N ALA A 449 8.01 -10.82 21.16
CA ALA A 449 6.96 -11.61 20.52
C ALA A 449 6.54 -12.78 21.41
N ARG A 450 5.23 -12.96 21.55
CA ARG A 450 4.64 -14.10 22.26
C ARG A 450 4.14 -15.12 21.24
N ASP A 451 4.23 -16.39 21.60
CA ASP A 451 3.68 -17.47 20.76
C ASP A 451 2.16 -17.30 20.67
N LEU A 452 1.61 -17.48 19.47
CA LEU A 452 0.17 -17.34 19.22
C LEU A 452 -0.59 -18.42 20.00
N THR A 453 -1.70 -18.04 20.61
CA THR A 453 -2.63 -18.98 21.25
C THR A 453 -3.98 -18.97 20.52
N PRO A 454 -4.80 -20.02 20.64
CA PRO A 454 -6.15 -20.03 20.07
C PRO A 454 -7.00 -18.83 20.55
N GLU A 455 -6.87 -18.45 21.81
CA GLU A 455 -7.64 -17.34 22.41
C GLU A 455 -7.24 -16.00 21.80
N THR A 456 -5.93 -15.73 21.70
CA THR A 456 -5.42 -14.49 21.09
C THR A 456 -5.72 -14.39 19.60
N LEU A 457 -5.82 -15.53 18.90
CA LEU A 457 -6.29 -15.56 17.51
C LEU A 457 -7.77 -15.17 17.41
N VAL A 458 -8.63 -15.70 18.28
CA VAL A 458 -10.06 -15.33 18.34
C VAL A 458 -10.22 -13.85 18.68
N GLU A 459 -9.44 -13.31 19.62
CA GLU A 459 -9.43 -11.88 19.94
C GLU A 459 -9.04 -11.02 18.73
N PHE A 460 -8.07 -11.46 17.92
CA PHE A 460 -7.67 -10.76 16.70
C PHE A 460 -8.78 -10.78 15.63
N GLU A 461 -9.48 -11.90 15.46
CA GLU A 461 -10.62 -11.97 14.55
C GLU A 461 -11.77 -11.08 15.00
N GLN A 462 -12.07 -11.06 16.30
CA GLN A 462 -13.08 -10.18 16.88
C GLN A 462 -12.71 -8.70 16.70
N LEU A 463 -11.43 -8.35 16.91
CA LEU A 463 -10.91 -7.02 16.61
C LEU A 463 -11.12 -6.65 15.13
N GLY A 464 -10.97 -7.61 14.23
CA GLY A 464 -11.30 -7.46 12.81
C GLY A 464 -12.76 -7.07 12.57
N VAL A 465 -13.70 -7.77 13.20
CA VAL A 465 -15.15 -7.47 13.08
C VAL A 465 -15.45 -6.04 13.53
N GLU A 466 -14.91 -5.63 14.68
CA GLU A 466 -15.10 -4.28 15.23
C GLU A 466 -14.45 -3.21 14.36
N ALA A 467 -13.23 -3.47 13.88
CA ALA A 467 -12.51 -2.58 12.97
C ALA A 467 -13.25 -2.36 11.66
N TRP A 468 -13.73 -3.43 11.01
CA TRP A 468 -14.52 -3.33 9.78
C TRP A 468 -15.82 -2.56 9.99
N GLY A 469 -16.53 -2.83 11.10
CA GLY A 469 -17.75 -2.12 11.45
C GLY A 469 -17.53 -0.61 11.62
N GLU A 470 -16.47 -0.23 12.33
CA GLU A 470 -16.14 1.18 12.58
C GLU A 470 -15.63 1.89 11.31
N MET A 471 -14.85 1.22 10.46
CA MET A 471 -14.44 1.77 9.16
C MET A 471 -15.63 2.06 8.24
N GLU A 472 -16.60 1.14 8.16
CA GLU A 472 -17.81 1.36 7.36
C GLU A 472 -18.71 2.45 7.96
N ARG A 473 -18.77 2.56 9.29
CA ARG A 473 -19.47 3.66 9.97
C ARG A 473 -18.84 5.00 9.60
N LEU A 474 -17.51 5.11 9.68
CA LEU A 474 -16.76 6.32 9.34
C LEU A 474 -16.91 6.70 7.86
N ARG A 475 -16.80 5.72 6.94
CA ARG A 475 -16.97 5.96 5.49
C ARG A 475 -18.33 6.61 5.19
N ARG A 476 -19.42 5.97 5.63
CA ARG A 476 -20.79 6.47 5.42
C ARG A 476 -21.03 7.83 6.08
N MET A 477 -20.50 8.03 7.28
CA MET A 477 -20.57 9.32 7.98
C MET A 477 -19.92 10.43 7.14
N TRP A 478 -18.70 10.19 6.64
CA TRP A 478 -17.98 11.18 5.81
C TRP A 478 -18.62 11.38 4.43
N GLU A 479 -19.16 10.35 3.80
CA GLU A 479 -19.96 10.48 2.57
C GLU A 479 -21.17 11.41 2.76
N GLY A 480 -21.87 11.26 3.90
CA GLY A 480 -22.99 12.12 4.27
C GLY A 480 -22.58 13.57 4.51
N ILE A 481 -21.51 13.80 5.28
CA ILE A 481 -20.97 15.13 5.57
C ILE A 481 -20.52 15.85 4.30
N LEU A 482 -19.83 15.14 3.42
CA LEU A 482 -19.29 15.71 2.18
C LEU A 482 -20.35 15.82 1.08
N GLY A 483 -21.51 15.17 1.24
CA GLY A 483 -22.60 15.18 0.27
C GLY A 483 -22.27 14.39 -1.01
N ILE A 484 -21.39 13.40 -0.94
CA ILE A 484 -20.84 12.68 -2.10
C ILE A 484 -21.92 11.90 -2.87
N ARG A 485 -22.91 11.35 -2.16
CA ARG A 485 -23.95 10.48 -2.75
C ARG A 485 -25.31 11.16 -2.93
N GLY A 486 -25.40 12.49 -2.81
CA GLY A 486 -26.67 13.22 -2.80
C GLY A 486 -27.48 12.92 -1.53
N ALA A 487 -28.23 13.90 -1.02
CA ALA A 487 -29.00 13.74 0.22
C ALA A 487 -30.11 12.69 0.06
N GLY A 488 -29.83 11.47 0.52
CA GLY A 488 -30.74 10.32 0.50
C GLY A 488 -30.76 9.58 1.82
N VAL A 489 -30.61 10.26 2.95
CA VAL A 489 -30.91 9.68 4.26
C VAL A 489 -31.70 10.71 5.07
N GLN A 490 -33.01 10.76 4.84
CA GLN A 490 -33.92 11.18 5.90
C GLN A 490 -33.79 10.14 7.01
N THR A 491 -33.07 10.49 8.07
CA THR A 491 -33.23 9.86 9.37
C THR A 491 -34.63 10.22 9.87
N ASN A 492 -35.64 9.46 9.46
CA ASN A 492 -36.94 9.48 10.13
C ASN A 492 -36.80 8.86 11.52
N GLY A 493 -36.31 9.68 12.45
CA GLY A 493 -36.47 9.49 13.88
C GLY A 493 -37.83 10.04 14.31
N LYS A 494 -38.77 9.11 14.52
CA LYS A 494 -39.88 9.15 15.50
C LYS A 494 -40.80 10.39 15.54
N SER A 495 -42.07 10.15 15.21
CA SER A 495 -43.14 10.18 16.23
C SER A 495 -43.89 8.85 16.23
#